data_AF-A0AAW2TLP7-F1
#
_entry.id   AF-A0AAW2TLP7-F1
#
_cell.length_a   1.000
_cell.length_b   1.000
_cell.length_c   1.000
_cell.angle_alpha   90.00
_cell.angle_beta   90.00
_cell.angle_gamma   90.00
#
_symmetry.space_group_name_H-M   'P 1'
#
loop_
_entity.id
_entity.type
_entity.pdbx_description
1 polymer ?
#
loop_
_entity_poly.entity_id
_entity_poly.type
_entity_poly.pdbx_seq_one_letter_code
_entity_poly.pdbx_strand_id
1 'polypeptide(L)'
;MLGLTLSSYIEKFLKRFKMENSKRGFLPIRHGVKLSKKQSPKTDEELKRMSNIPYASIVGSIQYVVQCTRLDVAYALSVTSKYQECAGVAHWAPSRAYLST
;
A
#
# COMPACT_ATOMS: atom_id res chain seq x y z
N MET A 1 5.09 -17.60 15.04
CA MET A 1 4.37 -16.87 13.97
C MET A 1 5.23 -15.68 13.56
N LEU A 2 5.64 -15.61 12.29
CA LEU A 2 6.45 -14.51 11.76
C LEU A 2 5.59 -13.25 11.70
N GLY A 3 5.67 -12.42 12.75
CA GLY A 3 4.89 -11.18 12.92
C GLY A 3 5.32 -10.08 11.94
N LEU A 4 4.96 -10.22 10.68
CA LEU A 4 5.04 -9.16 9.68
C LEU A 4 3.62 -8.64 9.44
N THR A 5 3.18 -7.67 10.25
CA THR A 5 1.99 -6.90 9.92
C THR A 5 2.26 -6.05 8.68
N LEU A 6 1.23 -5.77 7.87
CA LEU A 6 1.35 -4.89 6.68
C LEU A 6 2.03 -3.56 7.05
N SER A 7 1.70 -3.01 8.21
CA SER A 7 2.32 -1.80 8.78
C SER A 7 3.84 -1.96 8.96
N SER A 8 4.30 -3.07 9.55
CA SER A 8 5.74 -3.33 9.74
C SER A 8 6.49 -3.52 8.42
N TYR A 9 5.83 -4.07 7.38
CA TYR A 9 6.41 -4.19 6.04
C TYR A 9 6.53 -2.82 5.37
N ILE A 10 5.48 -2.00 5.43
CA ILE A 10 5.48 -0.63 4.89
C ILE A 10 6.54 0.22 5.58
N GLU A 11 6.70 0.13 6.90
CA GLU A 11 7.74 0.88 7.62
C GLU A 11 9.15 0.47 7.21
N LYS A 12 9.43 -0.83 7.09
CA LYS A 12 10.72 -1.33 6.58
C LYS A 12 10.96 -0.90 5.13
N PHE A 13 9.91 -0.89 4.31
CA PHE A 13 9.97 -0.42 2.93
C PHE A 13 10.31 1.06 2.87
N LEU A 14 9.58 1.92 3.59
CA LEU A 14 9.82 3.37 3.61
C LEU A 14 11.25 3.67 4.09
N LYS A 15 11.73 2.95 5.12
CA LYS A 15 13.10 3.07 5.61
C LYS A 15 14.15 2.66 4.57
N ARG A 16 13.91 1.55 3.85
CA ARG A 16 14.83 1.05 2.81
C ARG A 16 15.00 2.04 1.66
N PHE A 17 13.94 2.76 1.31
CA PHE A 17 13.94 3.70 0.18
C PHE A 17 14.09 5.16 0.58
N LYS A 18 14.39 5.46 1.86
CA LYS A 18 14.53 6.82 2.40
C LYS A 18 13.27 7.68 2.20
N MET A 19 12.11 7.05 2.35
CA MET A 19 10.77 7.63 2.15
C MET A 19 9.99 7.77 3.46
N GLU A 20 10.65 7.74 4.62
CA GLU A 20 9.99 7.76 5.94
C GLU A 20 9.13 9.00 6.19
N ASN A 21 9.47 10.11 5.54
CA ASN A 21 8.75 11.39 5.58
C ASN A 21 7.63 11.51 4.54
N SER A 22 7.40 10.48 3.74
CA SER A 22 6.27 10.46 2.80
C SER A 22 4.95 10.47 3.59
N LYS A 23 3.94 11.20 3.10
CA LYS A 23 2.64 11.30 3.78
C LYS A 23 2.06 9.90 3.95
N ARG A 24 2.02 9.43 5.21
CA ARG A 24 1.38 8.16 5.59
C ARG A 24 -0.13 8.40 5.62
N GLY A 25 -0.84 7.80 4.69
CA GLY A 25 -2.29 7.93 4.56
C GLY A 25 -2.66 8.38 3.16
N PHE A 26 -3.47 7.56 2.50
CA PHE A 26 -4.02 7.79 1.17
C PHE A 26 -2.97 8.09 0.09
N LEU A 27 -2.60 7.05 -0.66
CA LEU A 27 -2.12 7.23 -2.03
C LEU A 27 -3.21 6.77 -3.02
N PRO A 28 -4.40 7.40 -3.11
CA PRO A 28 -4.95 7.54 -4.43
C PRO A 28 -3.87 8.32 -5.18
N ILE A 29 -3.27 7.70 -6.21
CA ILE A 29 -2.60 8.49 -7.24
C ILE A 29 -3.53 9.66 -7.53
N ARG A 30 -3.04 10.90 -7.36
CA ARG A 30 -3.83 12.09 -7.69
C ARG A 30 -4.46 11.83 -9.06
N HIS A 31 -5.79 11.76 -9.10
CA HIS A 31 -6.50 11.48 -10.34
C HIS A 31 -6.01 12.48 -11.40
N GLY A 32 -5.57 11.98 -12.56
CA GLY A 32 -5.02 12.80 -13.64
C GLY A 32 -3.50 12.76 -13.82
N VAL A 33 -2.72 12.06 -12.98
CA VAL A 33 -1.30 11.81 -13.28
C VAL A 33 -1.17 10.81 -14.43
N LYS A 34 -0.81 11.31 -15.62
CA LYS A 34 -0.49 10.49 -16.80
C LYS A 34 1.02 10.36 -16.94
N LEU A 35 1.52 9.14 -16.78
CA LEU A 35 2.91 8.80 -17.10
C LEU A 35 3.03 8.50 -18.60
N SER A 36 4.12 8.93 -19.23
CA SER A 36 4.38 8.63 -20.65
C SER A 36 5.84 8.25 -20.89
N LYS A 37 6.08 7.51 -21.98
CA LYS A 37 7.44 7.16 -22.43
C LYS A 37 8.32 8.39 -22.73
N LYS A 38 7.72 9.57 -22.95
CA LYS A 38 8.48 10.83 -23.18
C LYS A 38 9.24 11.29 -21.93
N GLN A 39 8.87 10.78 -20.75
CA GLN A 39 9.51 11.08 -19.46
C GLN A 39 10.63 10.08 -19.10
N SER A 40 10.98 9.16 -20.01
CA SER A 40 12.16 8.32 -19.85
C SER A 40 13.43 9.18 -19.77
N PRO A 41 14.43 8.77 -18.98
CA PRO A 41 15.71 9.47 -18.90
C PRO A 41 16.34 9.57 -20.29
N LYS A 42 16.85 10.76 -20.63
CA LYS A 42 17.44 11.05 -21.96
C LYS A 42 18.92 11.36 -21.90
N THR A 43 19.41 11.84 -20.75
CA THR A 43 20.82 12.15 -20.56
C THR A 43 21.53 11.06 -19.77
N ASP A 44 22.85 10.94 -19.95
CA ASP A 44 23.68 9.99 -19.20
C ASP A 44 23.64 10.26 -17.68
N GLU A 45 23.50 11.53 -17.29
CA GLU A 45 23.33 11.93 -15.89
C GLU A 45 22.01 11.41 -15.32
N GLU A 46 20.91 11.53 -16.07
CA GLU A 46 19.60 11.00 -15.67
C GLU A 46 19.61 9.47 -15.61
N LEU A 47 20.24 8.81 -16.59
CA LEU A 47 20.41 7.35 -16.62
C LEU A 47 21.18 6.86 -15.40
N LYS A 48 22.32 7.50 -15.09
CA LYS A 48 23.15 7.18 -13.92
C LYS A 48 22.44 7.46 -12.60
N ARG A 49 21.58 8.49 -12.56
CA ARG A 49 20.74 8.75 -11.38
C ARG A 49 19.69 7.66 -11.21
N MET A 50 19.00 7.29 -12.29
CA MET A 50 17.93 6.29 -12.28
C MET A 50 18.46 4.86 -12.05
N SER A 51 19.68 4.54 -12.48
CA SER A 51 20.29 3.22 -12.26
C SER A 51 20.48 2.89 -10.78
N ASN A 52 20.63 3.92 -9.94
CA ASN A 52 20.76 3.75 -8.48
C ASN A 52 19.40 3.60 -7.78
N ILE A 53 18.29 3.82 -8.49
CA ILE A 53 16.94 3.70 -7.94
C ILE A 53 16.39 2.30 -8.30
N PRO A 54 16.12 1.44 -7.31
CA PRO A 54 15.59 0.10 -7.55
C PRO A 54 14.09 0.14 -7.88
N TYR A 55 13.76 0.70 -9.05
CA TYR A 55 12.39 0.96 -9.48
C TYR A 55 11.51 -0.30 -9.51
N ALA A 56 12.03 -1.41 -10.01
CA ALA A 56 11.31 -2.70 -10.02
C ALA A 56 10.95 -3.18 -8.61
N SER A 57 11.83 -2.97 -7.62
CA SER A 57 11.55 -3.30 -6.23
C SER A 57 10.45 -2.43 -5.65
N ILE A 58 10.43 -1.13 -5.98
CA ILE A 58 9.38 -0.20 -5.56
C ILE A 58 8.03 -0.64 -6.13
N VAL A 59 7.97 -0.96 -7.42
CA VAL A 59 6.74 -1.45 -8.08
C VAL A 59 6.25 -2.75 -7.44
N GLY A 60 7.13 -3.73 -7.22
CA GLY A 60 6.77 -5.00 -6.59
C GLY A 60 6.23 -4.83 -5.16
N SER A 61 6.83 -3.94 -4.38
CA SER A 61 6.34 -3.62 -3.03
C SER A 61 4.99 -2.91 -3.04
N ILE A 62 4.76 -1.98 -3.99
CA ILE A 62 3.43 -1.35 -4.16
C ILE A 62 2.38 -2.41 -4.50
N GLN A 63 2.69 -3.32 -5.42
CA GLN A 63 1.78 -4.41 -5.80
C GLN A 63 1.46 -5.32 -4.61
N TYR A 64 2.46 -5.66 -3.79
CA TYR A 64 2.26 -6.45 -2.58
C TYR A 64 1.33 -5.75 -1.59
N VAL A 65 1.55 -4.45 -1.31
CA VAL A 65 0.70 -3.67 -0.40
C VAL A 65 -0.75 -3.64 -0.91
N VAL A 66 -0.98 -3.37 -2.20
CA VAL A 66 -2.33 -3.37 -2.79
C VAL A 66 -3.02 -4.72 -2.64
N GLN A 67 -2.29 -5.82 -2.90
CA GLN A 67 -2.83 -7.17 -2.77
C GLN A 67 -3.18 -7.49 -1.30
N CYS A 68 -2.30 -7.14 -0.36
CA CYS A 68 -2.54 -7.32 1.06
C CYS A 68 -3.74 -6.52 1.56
N THR A 69 -3.88 -5.24 1.19
CA THR A 69 -5.05 -4.42 1.59
C THR A 69 -6.34 -5.01 1.04
N ARG A 70 -6.36 -5.49 -0.22
CA ARG A 70 -7.54 -6.16 -0.79
C ARG A 70 -7.89 -7.46 -0.04
N LEU A 71 -6.88 -8.26 0.31
CA LEU A 71 -7.08 -9.51 1.06
C LEU A 71 -7.55 -9.24 2.49
N ASP A 72 -7.01 -8.23 3.16
CA ASP A 72 -7.41 -7.84 4.53
C ASP A 72 -8.87 -7.35 4.55
N VAL A 73 -9.25 -6.49 3.60
CA VAL A 73 -10.63 -6.03 3.44
C VAL A 73 -11.57 -7.18 3.07
N ALA A 74 -11.17 -8.08 2.17
CA ALA A 74 -11.97 -9.25 1.82
C ALA A 74 -12.15 -10.21 3.02
N TYR A 75 -11.10 -10.39 3.81
CA TYR A 75 -11.14 -11.17 5.03
C TYR A 75 -12.08 -10.54 6.06
N ALA A 76 -11.93 -9.24 6.33
CA ALA A 76 -12.83 -8.49 7.19
C ALA A 76 -14.31 -8.59 6.74
N LEU A 77 -14.58 -8.46 5.45
CA LEU A 77 -15.91 -8.63 4.87
C LEU A 77 -16.44 -10.05 5.14
N SER A 78 -15.62 -11.08 4.90
CA SER A 78 -16.03 -12.48 5.12
C SER A 78 -16.33 -12.82 6.59
N VAL A 79 -15.67 -12.15 7.54
CA VAL A 79 -15.90 -12.33 8.97
C VAL A 79 -17.16 -11.58 9.40
N THR A 80 -17.31 -10.33 8.95
CA THR A 80 -18.44 -9.46 9.32
C THR A 80 -19.76 -9.89 8.68
N SER A 81 -19.76 -10.43 7.46
CA SER A 81 -20.98 -10.85 6.76
C SER A 81 -21.75 -11.97 7.48
N LYS A 82 -21.05 -12.81 8.25
CA LYS A 82 -21.66 -13.91 9.04
C LYS A 82 -22.60 -13.42 10.14
N TYR A 83 -22.45 -12.17 10.57
CA TYR A 83 -23.22 -11.58 11.66
C TYR A 83 -24.17 -10.48 11.17
N GLN A 84 -24.45 -10.42 9.86
CA GLN A 84 -25.23 -9.36 9.23
C GLN A 84 -26.66 -9.27 9.78
N GLU A 85 -27.26 -10.39 10.19
CA GLU A 85 -28.64 -10.45 10.71
C GLU A 85 -28.75 -10.13 12.22
N CYS A 86 -27.66 -10.30 12.99
CA CYS A 86 -27.63 -10.18 14.46
C CYS A 86 -26.38 -9.44 14.95
N ALA A 87 -26.04 -8.31 14.32
CA ALA A 87 -24.83 -7.57 14.63
C ALA A 87 -24.94 -6.80 15.98
N GLY A 88 -24.39 -7.37 17.05
CA GLY A 88 -24.13 -6.65 18.31
C GLY A 88 -22.99 -5.62 18.23
N VAL A 89 -22.86 -4.78 19.28
CA VAL A 89 -21.84 -3.70 19.38
C VAL A 89 -20.40 -4.21 19.19
N ALA A 90 -20.12 -5.44 19.62
CA ALA A 90 -18.82 -6.09 19.44
C ALA A 90 -18.45 -6.34 17.96
N HIS A 91 -19.42 -6.49 17.07
CA HIS A 91 -19.20 -6.66 15.62
C HIS A 91 -19.01 -5.32 14.89
N TRP A 92 -19.47 -4.23 15.50
CA TRP A 92 -19.47 -2.88 14.91
C TRP A 92 -18.13 -2.13 15.08
N ALA A 93 -17.38 -2.39 16.15
CA ALA A 93 -16.07 -1.78 16.34
C ALA A 93 -15.02 -2.26 15.31
N PRO A 94 -14.91 -3.58 15.00
CA PRO A 94 -14.01 -4.07 13.95
C PRO A 94 -14.39 -3.58 12.55
N SER A 95 -15.68 -3.59 12.19
CA SER A 95 -16.13 -3.17 10.86
C SER A 95 -15.75 -1.72 10.52
N ARG A 96 -15.76 -0.81 11.50
CA ARG A 96 -15.27 0.57 11.30
C ARG A 96 -13.76 0.66 11.12
N ALA A 97 -12.98 -0.14 11.84
CA ALA A 97 -11.53 -0.13 11.71
C ALA A 97 -11.09 -0.50 10.28
N TYR A 98 -11.73 -1.50 9.67
CA TYR A 98 -11.40 -1.96 8.31
C TYR A 98 -11.78 -0.97 7.21
N LEU A 99 -12.79 -0.12 7.44
CA LEU A 99 -13.22 0.93 6.51
C LEU A 99 -12.39 2.22 6.62
N SER A 100 -11.55 2.34 7.64
CA SER A 100 -10.75 3.54 7.93
C SER A 100 -9.31 3.45 7.40
N THR A 101 -8.93 2.32 6.80
CA THR A 101 -7.62 2.01 6.20
C THR A 101 -7.53 2.46 4.74
#